data_AF-C6E1K6-F1
#
_entry.id   AF-C6E1K6-F1
#
_cell.length_a   1.000
_cell.length_b   1.000
_cell.length_c   1.000
_cell.angle_alpha   90.00
_cell.angle_beta   90.00
_cell.angle_gamma   90.00
#
_symmetry.space_group_name_H-M   'P 1'
#
loop_
_entity.id
_entity.type
_entity.pdbx_description
1 polymer ?
#
loop_
_entity_poly.entity_id
_entity_poly.type
_entity_poly.pdbx_seq_one_letter_code
_entity_poly.pdbx_strand_id
1 'polypeptide(L)'
;MEFFTVSCLRRGRVSVDGLYQGENKTGGTLKVFQCRAGLHDVSLECKIGQKCREMTQRVLISGTNAIVPLVIGFVCEVQDGSDLERH
;
A
#
# COMPACT_ATOMS: atom_id res chain seq x y z
N MET A 1 11.73 -11.55 -12.10
CA MET A 1 11.07 -10.26 -11.81
C MET A 1 9.78 -10.62 -11.12
N GLU A 2 9.48 -9.94 -10.02
CA GLU A 2 8.37 -10.27 -9.12
C GLU A 2 7.25 -9.25 -9.23
N PHE A 3 6.05 -9.65 -8.81
CA PHE A 3 4.81 -8.91 -8.97
C PHE A 3 4.04 -8.85 -7.65
N PHE A 4 3.54 -7.67 -7.33
CA PHE A 4 2.72 -7.47 -6.13
C PHE A 4 1.64 -6.41 -6.35
N THR A 5 0.66 -6.40 -5.44
CA THR A 5 -0.39 -5.39 -5.34
C THR A 5 -0.46 -4.88 -3.91
N VAL A 6 -0.91 -3.63 -3.75
CA VAL A 6 -1.09 -3.01 -2.44
C VAL A 6 -2.57 -2.82 -2.17
N SER A 7 -3.16 -3.70 -1.37
CA SER A 7 -4.58 -3.67 -1.05
C SER A 7 -4.86 -2.70 0.08
N CYS A 8 -5.72 -1.70 -0.17
CA CYS A 8 -6.23 -0.79 0.84
C CYS A 8 -7.59 -0.24 0.40
N LEU A 9 -8.50 -0.03 1.36
CA LEU A 9 -9.81 0.60 1.12
C LEU A 9 -9.66 1.99 0.50
N ARG A 10 -8.57 2.71 0.78
CA ARG A 10 -8.30 4.05 0.27
C ARG A 10 -7.22 4.05 -0.81
N ARG A 11 -7.16 5.14 -1.58
CA ARG A 11 -6.11 5.38 -2.59
C ARG A 11 -4.93 6.06 -1.91
N GLY A 12 -3.74 5.57 -2.18
CA GLY A 12 -2.51 6.06 -1.58
C GLY A 12 -1.30 5.89 -2.49
N ARG A 13 -0.22 6.58 -2.13
CA ARG A 13 1.08 6.54 -2.79
C ARG A 13 1.86 5.34 -2.27
N VAL A 14 2.29 4.48 -3.19
CA VAL A 14 3.11 3.31 -2.89
C VAL A 14 4.56 3.66 -3.10
N SER A 15 5.40 3.32 -2.13
CA SER A 15 6.86 3.34 -2.28
C SER A 15 7.45 1.99 -1.93
N VAL A 16 8.56 1.64 -2.58
CA VAL A 16 9.35 0.42 -2.34
C VAL A 16 10.76 0.87 -2.06
N ASP A 17 11.29 0.49 -0.89
CA ASP A 17 12.63 0.88 -0.42
C ASP A 17 12.83 2.42 -0.47
N GLY A 18 11.78 3.17 -0.14
CA GLY A 18 11.76 4.62 -0.18
C GLY A 18 11.54 5.25 -1.56
N LEU A 19 11.46 4.46 -2.63
CA LEU A 19 11.25 4.94 -4.00
C LEU A 19 9.79 4.86 -4.42
N TYR A 20 9.22 5.99 -4.82
CA TYR A 20 7.83 6.09 -5.27
C TYR A 20 7.58 5.29 -6.56
N GLN A 21 6.54 4.44 -6.54
CA GLN A 21 6.16 3.55 -7.65
C GLN A 21 4.84 3.92 -8.34
N GLY A 22 4.10 4.86 -7.75
CA GLY A 22 2.75 5.23 -8.21
C GLY A 22 1.71 5.03 -7.11
N GLU A 23 0.45 4.94 -7.51
CA GLU A 23 -0.65 4.74 -6.57
C GLU A 23 -1.12 3.30 -6.57
N ASN A 24 -1.64 2.85 -5.42
CA ASN A 24 -2.06 1.48 -5.23
C ASN A 24 -3.26 1.04 -6.10
N LYS A 25 -4.05 1.99 -6.61
CA LYS A 25 -5.22 1.71 -7.45
C LYS A 25 -5.54 2.84 -8.43
N THR A 26 -6.13 2.44 -9.56
CA THR A 26 -6.71 3.34 -10.56
C THR A 26 -8.22 3.16 -10.52
N GLY A 27 -8.94 4.17 -10.02
CA GLY A 27 -10.37 4.02 -9.71
C GLY A 27 -10.58 2.97 -8.61
N GLY A 28 -11.34 1.91 -8.92
CA GLY A 28 -11.59 0.78 -8.03
C GLY A 28 -10.61 -0.39 -8.16
N THR A 29 -9.76 -0.41 -9.18
CA THR A 29 -8.93 -1.57 -9.53
C THR A 29 -7.53 -1.45 -8.95
N LEU A 30 -7.05 -2.50 -8.27
CA LEU A 30 -5.68 -2.56 -7.75
C LEU A 30 -4.67 -2.52 -8.89
N LYS A 31 -3.61 -1.74 -8.71
CA LYS A 31 -2.48 -1.68 -9.64
C LYS A 31 -1.48 -2.79 -9.31
N VAL A 32 -0.99 -3.47 -10.34
CA VAL A 32 0.12 -4.42 -10.23
C VAL A 32 1.45 -3.68 -10.37
N PHE A 33 2.37 -3.95 -9.46
CA PHE A 33 3.73 -3.42 -9.43
C PHE A 33 4.74 -4.52 -9.71
N GLN A 34 5.92 -4.12 -10.18
CA GLN A 34 7.04 -5.02 -10.46
C GLN A 34 8.24 -4.64 -9.61
N CYS A 35 8.98 -5.64 -9.11
CA CYS A 35 10.21 -5.44 -8.36
C CYS A 35 11.21 -6.58 -8.60
N ARG A 36 12.42 -6.45 -8.05
CA ARG A 36 13.36 -7.57 -7.97
C ARG A 36 12.87 -8.55 -6.89
N ALA A 37 13.31 -9.80 -6.97
CA ALA A 37 13.04 -10.75 -5.89
C ALA A 37 13.88 -10.37 -4.65
N GLY A 38 13.27 -10.43 -3.47
CA GLY A 38 13.96 -10.14 -2.22
C GLY A 38 13.08 -9.56 -1.13
N LEU A 39 13.73 -9.15 -0.04
CA LEU A 39 13.10 -8.39 1.03
C LEU A 39 13.01 -6.92 0.65
N HIS A 40 11.81 -6.37 0.79
CA HIS A 40 11.52 -4.97 0.46
C HIS A 40 10.75 -4.30 1.59
N ASP A 41 11.02 -3.01 1.79
CA ASP A 41 10.21 -2.15 2.64
C ASP A 41 9.15 -1.48 1.76
N VAL A 42 7.91 -1.95 1.85
CA VAL A 42 6.78 -1.41 1.09
C VAL A 42 6.00 -0.46 1.97
N SER A 43 5.77 0.76 1.50
CA SER A 43 5.00 1.77 2.23
C SER A 43 3.79 2.26 1.45
N LEU A 44 2.75 2.63 2.17
CA LEU A 44 1.53 3.23 1.62
C LEU A 44 1.17 4.52 2.37
N GLU A 45 1.17 5.63 1.66
CA GLU A 45 0.74 6.94 2.16
C GLU A 45 -0.65 7.30 1.61
N CYS A 46 -1.67 7.27 2.47
CA CYS A 46 -3.05 7.61 2.11
C CYS A 46 -3.17 9.13 1.81
N LYS A 47 -3.84 9.51 0.70
CA LYS A 47 -3.81 10.91 0.17
C LYS A 47 -4.51 11.99 1.01
N ILE A 48 -5.24 11.66 2.08
CA ILE A 48 -6.16 12.60 2.77
C ILE A 48 -5.79 12.76 4.25
N GLY A 49 -4.49 12.89 4.58
CA GLY A 49 -4.05 13.06 5.99
C GLY A 49 -4.30 11.84 6.90
N GLN A 50 -4.99 10.82 6.41
CA GLN A 50 -5.20 9.54 7.07
C GLN A 50 -3.93 8.71 6.95
N LYS A 51 -3.49 8.16 8.08
CA LYS A 51 -2.35 7.24 8.13
C LYS A 51 -2.87 5.80 8.07
N CYS A 52 -2.14 4.95 7.35
CA CYS A 52 -2.26 3.52 7.57
C CYS A 52 -1.87 3.22 9.03
N ARG A 53 -2.51 2.24 9.66
CA ARG A 53 -2.11 1.73 10.98
C ARG A 53 -0.62 1.37 11.00
N GLU A 54 -0.16 0.74 9.93
CA GLU A 54 1.25 0.53 9.62
C GLU A 54 1.57 1.19 8.28
N MET A 55 2.43 2.20 8.30
CA MET A 55 2.79 2.96 7.10
C MET A 55 3.79 2.22 6.21
N THR A 56 4.58 1.32 6.79
CA THR A 56 5.61 0.54 6.10
C THR A 56 5.57 -0.90 6.60
N GLN A 57 5.63 -1.86 5.69
CA GLN A 57 5.72 -3.29 5.98
C GLN A 57 6.93 -3.87 5.26
N ARG A 58 7.73 -4.63 5.99
CA ARG A 58 8.86 -5.37 5.42
C ARG A 58 8.37 -6.74 4.95
N VAL A 59 8.44 -6.99 3.65
CA VAL A 59 7.87 -8.19 3.02
C VAL A 59 8.90 -8.90 2.14
N LEU A 60 8.85 -10.23 2.12
CA LEU A 60 9.59 -11.04 1.16
C LEU A 60 8.74 -11.20 -0.10
N ILE A 61 9.21 -10.66 -1.23
CA ILE A 61 8.56 -10.80 -2.52
C ILE A 61 9.39 -11.76 -3.37
N SER A 62 8.88 -12.97 -3.59
CA SER A 62 9.56 -14.03 -4.35
C SER A 62 8.56 -15.08 -4.84
N GLY A 63 8.80 -15.67 -6.01
CA GLY A 63 7.98 -16.75 -6.55
C GLY A 63 6.60 -16.32 -7.07
N THR A 64 6.47 -15.05 -7.45
CA THR A 64 5.23 -14.41 -7.91
C THR A 64 5.21 -14.23 -9.43
N ASN A 65 4.04 -13.96 -10.00
CA ASN A 65 3.88 -13.68 -11.42
C ASN A 65 2.77 -12.67 -11.68
N ALA A 66 2.62 -12.22 -12.93
CA ALA A 66 1.65 -11.20 -13.30
C ALA A 66 0.18 -11.63 -13.14
N ILE A 67 -0.11 -12.93 -13.18
CA ILE A 67 -1.46 -13.49 -13.04
C ILE A 67 -1.82 -13.62 -11.55
N VAL A 68 -0.84 -14.02 -10.73
CA VAL A 68 -0.98 -14.23 -9.29
C VAL A 68 0.10 -13.40 -8.56
N PRO A 69 -0.10 -12.07 -8.46
CA PRO A 69 0.80 -11.19 -7.71
C PRO A 69 0.64 -11.40 -6.21
N LEU A 70 1.70 -11.13 -5.43
CA LEU A 70 1.58 -11.06 -3.97
C LEU A 70 0.64 -9.92 -3.57
N VAL A 71 -0.24 -10.14 -2.60
CA VAL A 71 -1.13 -9.10 -2.07
C VAL A 71 -0.59 -8.61 -0.73
N ILE A 72 -0.22 -7.33 -0.66
CA ILE A 72 0.24 -6.68 0.57
C ILE A 72 -0.91 -5.81 1.10
N GLY A 73 -1.44 -6.17 2.27
CA GLY A 73 -2.60 -5.51 2.86
C GLY A 73 -2.24 -4.34 3.76
N PHE A 74 -2.85 -3.18 3.53
CA PHE A 74 -2.78 -2.01 4.41
C PHE A 74 -4.18 -1.62 4.89
N VAL A 75 -4.25 -1.14 6.13
CA VAL A 75 -5.48 -0.67 6.75
C VAL A 75 -5.33 0.82 7.06
N CYS A 76 -6.06 1.69 6.35
CA CYS A 76 -6.18 3.11 6.69
C CYS A 76 -7.32 3.28 7.70
N GLU A 77 -7.01 3.88 8.85
CA GLU A 77 -8.03 4.28 9.83
C GLU A 77 -8.68 5.57 9.35
N VAL A 78 -10.00 5.65 9.46
CA VAL A 78 -10.71 6.90 9.23
C VAL A 78 -10.52 7.72 10.51
N GLN A 79 -9.78 8.83 10.43
CA GLN A 79 -10.01 9.92 11.36
C GLN A 79 -11.39 10.48 11.00
N ASP A 80 -12.44 9.90 11.58
CA ASP A 80 -13.73 10.58 11.61
C ASP A 80 -13.51 11.85 12.43
N GLY A 81 -13.84 13.00 11.84
CA GLY A 81 -13.78 14.29 12.50
C GLY A 81 -14.87 14.44 13.57
N SER A 82 -14.95 13.50 14.52
CA SER A 82 -15.91 13.51 15.63
C SER A 82 -15.25 13.62 17.00
N ASP A 83 -14.01 14.11 17.08
CA ASP A 83 -13.36 14.52 18.34
C ASP A 83 -13.39 16.05 18.55
N LEU A 84 -14.39 16.75 17.99
CA LEU A 84 -14.64 18.17 18.29
C LEU A 84 -15.99 18.41 18.98
N GLU A 85 -16.48 17.45 19.77
CA GLU A 85 -17.57 17.68 20.73
C GLU A 85 -17.37 16.81 22.00
N ARG A 86 -16.29 17.04 22.75
CA ARG A 86 -16.22 16.69 24.19
C ARG A 86 -14.97 17.29 24.84
N HIS A 87 -15.06 18.58 25.20
CA HIS A 87 -14.98 19.05 26.60
C HIS A 87 -14.80 20.57 26.65
#